data_AF-A0A9W8N8R8-F1
#
_entry.id   AF-A0A9W8N8R8-F1
#
_cell.length_a   1.000
_cell.length_b   1.000
_cell.length_c   1.000
_cell.angle_alpha   90.00
_cell.angle_beta   90.00
_cell.angle_gamma   90.00
#
_symmetry.space_group_name_H-M   'P 1'
#
loop_
_entity.id
_entity.type
_entity.pdbx_description
1 polymer ?
#
loop_
_entity_poly.entity_id
_entity_poly.type
_entity_poly.pdbx_seq_one_letter_code
_entity_poly.pdbx_strand_id
1 'polypeptide(L)'
;MSQFLSRTQYRKREEKKNMFYIRITTIAAATAVFMRGVRAGELEFVKEIQRDFHEGLFARQEQETLLAAASVTNLNTFTGTLGVAAAQITFSGDLERAYAIETFGDQQQSDPVPDFNTAFDKACDSQFQGCQAVANGPDKPFSVSDCDAQNTQCKESAGKATQKKFVQQVESDNKTDNENFDFFCEAGNG
;
A
#
# COMPACT_ATOMS: atom_id res chain seq x y z
N MET A 1 27.91 -48.71 19.40
CA MET A 1 27.25 -47.42 19.70
C MET A 1 26.74 -46.64 18.47
N SER A 2 26.60 -47.24 17.27
CA SER A 2 26.16 -46.51 16.06
C SER A 2 24.69 -46.69 15.63
N GLN A 3 23.94 -47.62 16.25
CA GLN A 3 22.57 -47.93 15.81
C GLN A 3 21.47 -47.15 16.55
N PHE A 4 21.79 -46.48 17.67
CA PHE A 4 20.81 -45.73 18.47
C PHE A 4 20.54 -44.30 17.95
N LEU A 5 21.51 -43.66 17.30
CA LEU A 5 21.39 -42.28 16.80
C LEU A 5 20.57 -42.16 15.52
N SER A 6 20.41 -43.26 14.76
CA SER A 6 19.61 -43.26 13.53
C SER A 6 18.10 -43.23 13.81
N ARG A 7 17.66 -43.92 14.87
CA ARG A 7 16.23 -44.05 15.20
C ARG A 7 15.62 -42.74 15.74
N THR A 8 16.38 -41.92 16.44
CA THR A 8 15.91 -40.64 16.99
C THR A 8 15.74 -39.56 15.93
N GLN A 9 16.60 -39.55 14.91
CA GLN A 9 16.49 -38.63 13.77
C GLN A 9 15.32 -38.98 12.83
N TYR A 10 14.99 -40.27 12.71
CA TYR A 10 13.86 -40.72 11.89
C TYR A 10 12.51 -40.33 12.51
N ARG A 11 12.32 -40.50 13.82
CA ARG A 11 11.08 -40.12 14.53
C ARG A 11 10.75 -38.62 14.40
N LYS A 12 11.76 -37.74 14.46
CA LYS A 12 11.55 -36.28 14.31
C LYS A 12 11.13 -35.85 12.90
N ARG A 13 11.41 -36.65 11.86
CA ARG A 13 10.99 -36.35 10.48
C ARG A 13 9.55 -36.76 10.20
N GLU A 14 9.02 -37.79 10.86
CA GLU A 14 7.61 -38.20 10.65
C GLU A 14 6.60 -37.28 11.34
N GLU A 15 6.91 -36.77 12.54
CA GLU A 15 6.00 -35.84 13.23
C GLU A 15 5.80 -34.53 12.46
N LYS A 16 6.85 -34.01 11.79
CA LYS A 16 6.74 -32.80 10.98
C LYS A 16 5.85 -32.97 9.75
N LYS A 17 5.84 -34.16 9.14
CA LYS A 17 4.99 -34.46 7.97
C LYS A 17 3.52 -34.55 8.37
N ASN A 18 3.22 -35.20 9.49
CA ASN A 18 1.84 -35.31 10.00
C ASN A 18 1.30 -33.95 10.47
N MET A 19 2.14 -33.11 11.09
CA MET A 19 1.75 -31.75 11.48
C MET A 19 1.45 -30.85 10.27
N PHE A 20 2.18 -31.02 9.16
CA PHE A 20 1.95 -30.27 7.92
C PHE A 20 0.68 -30.72 7.19
N TYR A 21 0.40 -32.04 7.17
CA TYR A 21 -0.79 -32.59 6.51
C TYR A 21 -2.10 -32.22 7.22
N ILE A 22 -2.08 -32.10 8.56
CA ILE A 22 -3.25 -31.69 9.36
C ILE A 22 -3.60 -30.20 9.17
N ARG A 23 -2.62 -29.31 8.90
CA ARG A 23 -2.90 -27.87 8.70
C ARG A 23 -3.42 -27.54 7.30
N ILE A 24 -3.11 -28.35 6.29
CA ILE A 24 -3.57 -28.11 4.91
C ILE A 24 -5.04 -28.52 4.73
N THR A 25 -5.51 -29.56 5.43
CA THR A 25 -6.89 -30.06 5.27
C THR A 25 -7.95 -29.12 5.85
N THR A 26 -7.60 -28.20 6.74
CA THR A 26 -8.56 -27.23 7.33
C THR A 26 -8.88 -26.03 6.45
N ILE A 27 -8.14 -25.78 5.36
CA ILE A 27 -8.37 -24.60 4.48
C ILE A 27 -9.38 -24.89 3.35
N ALA A 28 -9.69 -26.16 3.08
CA ALA A 28 -10.55 -26.54 1.96
C ALA A 28 -12.08 -26.57 2.25
N ALA A 29 -12.53 -26.17 3.44
CA ALA A 29 -13.93 -26.30 3.86
C ALA A 29 -14.73 -24.98 3.98
N ALA A 30 -14.25 -23.87 3.39
CA ALA A 30 -14.90 -22.56 3.49
C ALA A 30 -15.57 -22.05 2.18
N THR A 31 -15.85 -22.93 1.21
CA THR A 31 -16.35 -22.54 -0.13
C THR A 31 -17.78 -23.00 -0.46
N ALA A 32 -18.69 -23.16 0.51
CA ALA A 32 -20.06 -23.62 0.19
C ALA A 32 -21.19 -23.15 1.12
N VAL A 33 -21.31 -21.85 1.46
CA VAL A 33 -22.50 -21.36 2.19
C VAL A 33 -23.19 -20.11 1.59
N PHE A 34 -22.64 -19.41 0.60
CA PHE A 34 -23.26 -18.18 0.06
C PHE A 34 -24.20 -18.38 -1.15
N MET A 35 -25.07 -19.40 -1.14
CA MET A 35 -26.07 -19.60 -2.22
C MET A 35 -27.41 -20.15 -1.71
N ARG A 36 -28.11 -19.43 -0.81
CA ARG A 36 -29.57 -19.57 -0.60
C ARG A 36 -30.17 -18.27 -0.08
N GLY A 37 -30.97 -17.58 -0.90
CA GLY A 37 -31.74 -16.43 -0.42
C GLY A 37 -32.42 -15.55 -1.47
N VAL A 38 -33.10 -16.12 -2.48
CA VAL A 38 -34.15 -15.39 -3.21
C VAL A 38 -35.43 -16.22 -3.13
N ARG A 39 -36.39 -15.77 -2.31
CA ARG A 39 -37.81 -16.01 -2.57
C ARG A 39 -38.58 -14.74 -2.20
N ALA A 40 -39.25 -14.24 -3.22
CA ALA A 40 -40.23 -13.16 -3.17
C ALA A 40 -41.42 -13.54 -2.28
N GLY A 41 -41.95 -12.52 -1.61
CA GLY A 41 -43.11 -12.55 -0.74
C GLY A 41 -43.28 -11.17 -0.11
N GLU A 42 -43.82 -10.25 -0.92
CA GLU A 42 -44.75 -9.15 -0.58
C GLU A 42 -45.26 -9.10 0.88
N LEU A 43 -45.49 -7.97 1.57
CA LEU A 43 -46.02 -6.65 1.22
C LEU A 43 -45.90 -5.74 2.48
N GLU A 44 -45.83 -4.41 2.32
CA GLU A 44 -46.20 -3.35 3.31
C GLU A 44 -45.33 -3.13 4.59
N PHE A 45 -44.17 -2.47 4.47
CA PHE A 45 -43.65 -1.60 5.56
C PHE A 45 -42.77 -0.42 5.10
N VAL A 46 -42.78 -0.05 3.81
CA VAL A 46 -41.87 1.00 3.26
C VAL A 46 -42.64 2.27 2.83
N LYS A 47 -43.54 2.77 3.68
CA LYS A 47 -44.15 4.09 3.45
C LYS A 47 -43.97 5.11 4.57
N GLU A 48 -43.06 4.85 5.51
CA GLU A 48 -42.76 5.80 6.60
C GLU A 48 -41.24 6.07 6.71
N ILE A 49 -40.54 6.26 5.57
CA ILE A 49 -39.09 6.59 5.53
C ILE A 49 -38.83 7.82 4.63
N GLN A 50 -39.79 8.74 4.47
CA GLN A 50 -39.58 9.87 3.55
C GLN A 50 -40.00 11.25 4.03
N ARG A 51 -40.08 11.51 5.34
CA ARG A 51 -40.40 12.87 5.78
C ARG A 51 -39.80 13.36 7.09
N ASP A 52 -38.56 13.00 7.43
CA ASP A 52 -37.82 13.66 8.53
C ASP A 52 -36.28 13.58 8.44
N PHE A 53 -35.69 13.57 7.24
CA PHE A 53 -34.26 13.87 7.05
C PHE A 53 -34.11 15.18 6.28
N HIS A 54 -34.64 16.25 6.85
CA HIS A 54 -34.21 17.60 6.53
C HIS A 54 -33.29 18.04 7.67
N GLU A 55 -32.10 18.53 7.33
CA GLU A 55 -31.14 19.21 8.21
C GLU A 55 -30.31 18.30 9.14
N GLY A 56 -29.09 17.92 8.69
CA GLY A 56 -27.93 18.16 9.57
C GLY A 56 -26.96 17.05 9.96
N LEU A 57 -26.98 15.82 9.40
CA LEU A 57 -26.07 14.75 9.91
C LEU A 57 -25.21 13.96 8.91
N PHE A 58 -25.16 14.32 7.63
CA PHE A 58 -24.38 13.55 6.64
C PHE A 58 -23.09 14.21 6.10
N ALA A 59 -22.72 15.41 6.58
CA ALA A 59 -21.52 16.08 6.07
C ALA A 59 -20.18 15.56 6.64
N ARG A 60 -20.17 14.63 7.61
CA ARG A 60 -18.93 14.20 8.29
C ARG A 60 -18.35 12.87 7.83
N GLN A 61 -19.15 11.97 7.26
CA GLN A 61 -18.68 10.60 6.97
C GLN A 61 -18.02 10.45 5.59
N GLU A 62 -18.26 11.38 4.66
CA GLU A 62 -17.60 11.40 3.34
C GLU A 62 -16.20 12.04 3.38
N GLN A 63 -15.93 12.86 4.40
CA GLN A 63 -14.64 13.57 4.52
C GLN A 63 -13.51 12.64 5.00
N GLU A 64 -13.82 11.66 5.87
CA GLU A 64 -12.83 10.68 6.34
C GLU A 64 -12.48 9.64 5.26
N THR A 65 -13.44 9.25 4.42
CA THR A 65 -13.18 8.33 3.28
C THR A 65 -12.46 9.04 2.14
N LEU A 66 -12.70 10.32 1.88
CA LEU A 66 -11.92 11.12 0.93
C LEU A 66 -10.49 11.38 1.43
N LEU A 67 -10.29 11.67 2.74
CA LEU A 67 -8.94 11.75 3.32
C LEU A 67 -8.21 10.41 3.27
N ALA A 68 -8.90 9.28 3.54
CA ALA A 68 -8.34 7.95 3.43
C ALA A 68 -8.03 7.54 1.97
N ALA A 69 -8.86 7.96 1.00
CA ALA A 69 -8.61 7.71 -0.41
C ALA A 69 -7.51 8.61 -0.99
N ALA A 70 -7.41 9.86 -0.52
CA ALA A 70 -6.37 10.80 -0.94
C ALA A 70 -5.00 10.55 -0.26
N SER A 71 -4.94 9.82 0.86
CA SER A 71 -3.71 9.53 1.60
C SER A 71 -2.98 8.24 1.18
N VAL A 72 -3.58 7.40 0.33
CA VAL A 72 -3.01 6.09 -0.09
C VAL A 72 -2.56 6.09 -1.56
N THR A 73 -2.38 7.27 -2.17
CA THR A 73 -1.80 7.33 -3.52
C THR A 73 -0.28 7.25 -3.43
N ASN A 74 0.30 6.14 -3.90
CA ASN A 74 1.75 6.00 -4.03
C ASN A 74 2.28 7.04 -5.02
N LEU A 75 3.17 7.93 -4.57
CA LEU A 75 3.80 8.95 -5.42
C LEU A 75 5.02 8.43 -6.20
N ASN A 76 5.49 7.21 -5.92
CA ASN A 76 6.53 6.57 -6.72
C ASN A 76 5.93 5.97 -8.00
N THR A 77 6.18 6.62 -9.13
CA THR A 77 5.69 6.20 -10.45
C THR A 77 6.64 5.25 -11.18
N PHE A 78 7.80 4.93 -10.60
CA PHE A 78 8.75 4.02 -11.20
C PHE A 78 8.25 2.58 -11.17
N THR A 79 8.17 1.94 -12.34
CA THR A 79 7.61 0.58 -12.50
C THR A 79 8.67 -0.48 -12.79
N GLY A 80 9.96 -0.13 -12.83
CA GLY A 80 11.03 -1.13 -12.94
C GLY A 80 11.03 -2.06 -11.72
N THR A 81 11.20 -3.36 -11.93
CA THR A 81 11.09 -4.38 -10.86
C THR A 81 12.25 -5.38 -10.88
N LEU A 82 13.48 -4.94 -11.18
CA LEU A 82 14.61 -5.87 -11.22
C LEU A 82 14.97 -6.23 -9.78
N GLY A 83 14.85 -7.50 -9.44
CA GLY A 83 15.02 -7.99 -8.07
C GLY A 83 13.80 -7.73 -7.18
N VAL A 84 13.46 -6.47 -6.94
CA VAL A 84 12.28 -6.05 -6.16
C VAL A 84 11.56 -4.88 -6.80
N ALA A 85 10.28 -4.67 -6.44
CA ALA A 85 9.52 -3.50 -6.87
C ALA A 85 10.10 -2.21 -6.27
N ALA A 86 9.72 -1.05 -6.79
CA ALA A 86 10.08 0.22 -6.16
C ALA A 86 9.31 0.39 -4.84
N ALA A 87 9.98 0.97 -3.83
CA ALA A 87 9.34 1.29 -2.55
C ALA A 87 8.23 2.34 -2.74
N GLN A 88 7.14 2.20 -2.00
CA GLN A 88 6.01 3.14 -2.09
C GLN A 88 6.32 4.42 -1.31
N ILE A 89 5.84 5.55 -1.82
CA ILE A 89 5.88 6.84 -1.14
C ILE A 89 4.46 7.23 -0.77
N THR A 90 4.15 7.20 0.52
CA THR A 90 2.81 7.42 1.07
C THR A 90 2.80 8.61 2.04
N PHE A 91 1.60 9.10 2.35
CA PHE A 91 1.48 10.20 3.31
C PHE A 91 1.77 9.69 4.72
N SER A 92 2.66 10.38 5.43
CA SER A 92 3.07 9.98 6.79
C SER A 92 2.06 10.32 7.88
N GLY A 93 1.11 11.22 7.60
CA GLY A 93 0.25 11.83 8.62
C GLY A 93 0.81 13.12 9.24
N ASP A 94 2.07 13.47 8.95
CA ASP A 94 2.76 14.66 9.46
C ASP A 94 3.07 15.62 8.32
N LEU A 95 2.49 16.82 8.32
CA LEU A 95 2.69 17.80 7.25
C LEU A 95 4.13 18.34 7.17
N GLU A 96 4.87 18.39 8.28
CA GLU A 96 6.28 18.82 8.27
C GLU A 96 7.19 17.74 7.68
N ARG A 97 6.77 16.47 7.75
CA ARG A 97 7.49 15.30 7.23
C ARG A 97 6.56 14.40 6.45
N ALA A 98 5.94 14.95 5.41
CA ALA A 98 4.78 14.36 4.75
C ALA A 98 5.03 13.02 4.04
N TYR A 99 6.28 12.69 3.71
CA TYR A 99 6.58 11.55 2.85
C TYR A 99 7.13 10.39 3.67
N ALA A 100 6.33 9.35 3.85
CA ALA A 100 6.78 8.06 4.35
C ALA A 100 7.24 7.17 3.19
N ILE A 101 8.30 6.38 3.39
CA ILE A 101 8.78 5.41 2.40
C ILE A 101 8.63 4.00 2.96
N GLU A 102 7.93 3.14 2.23
CA GLU A 102 7.79 1.71 2.56
C GLU A 102 9.00 0.94 2.02
N THR A 103 9.97 0.68 2.89
CA THR A 103 11.27 0.10 2.51
C THR A 103 11.28 -1.43 2.53
N PHE A 104 12.23 -2.01 1.79
CA PHE A 104 12.51 -3.45 1.82
C PHE A 104 13.40 -3.85 3.01
N GLY A 105 13.15 -5.02 3.59
CA GLY A 105 13.93 -5.61 4.68
C GLY A 105 13.18 -5.64 6.01
N ASP A 106 13.92 -5.79 7.11
CA ASP A 106 13.34 -5.87 8.47
C ASP A 106 12.66 -4.55 8.90
N GLN A 107 13.06 -3.44 8.28
CA GLN A 107 12.43 -2.14 8.42
C GLN A 107 11.44 -1.98 7.26
N GLN A 108 10.15 -2.14 7.55
CA GLN A 108 9.09 -1.98 6.54
C GLN A 108 8.77 -0.51 6.22
N GLN A 109 9.34 0.43 6.97
CA GLN A 109 9.11 1.86 6.79
C GLN A 109 10.35 2.65 7.25
N SER A 110 10.74 3.67 6.49
CA SER A 110 11.78 4.61 6.90
C SER A 110 11.19 5.81 7.64
N ASP A 111 12.03 6.55 8.36
CA ASP A 111 11.67 7.85 8.91
C ASP A 111 11.07 8.76 7.82
N PRO A 112 9.89 9.34 8.06
CA PRO A 112 9.30 10.31 7.14
C PRO A 112 10.22 11.50 6.86
N VAL A 113 10.17 12.01 5.64
CA VAL A 113 10.98 13.15 5.16
C VAL A 113 10.10 14.32 4.72
N PRO A 114 10.63 15.56 4.72
CA PRO A 114 9.86 16.75 4.37
C PRO A 114 9.68 16.98 2.85
N ASP A 115 10.49 16.34 2.00
CA ASP A 115 10.57 16.62 0.57
C ASP A 115 10.39 15.37 -0.30
N PHE A 116 9.67 15.55 -1.41
CA PHE A 116 9.36 14.49 -2.37
C PHE A 116 10.60 13.90 -3.02
N ASN A 117 11.55 14.73 -3.50
CA ASN A 117 12.73 14.21 -4.20
C ASN A 117 13.58 13.36 -3.25
N THR A 118 13.72 13.81 -1.99
CA THR A 118 14.39 13.05 -0.94
C THR A 118 13.69 11.71 -0.67
N ALA A 119 12.36 11.69 -0.63
CA ALA A 119 11.60 10.45 -0.47
C ALA A 119 11.78 9.53 -1.67
N PHE A 120 11.76 10.08 -2.87
CA PHE A 120 11.92 9.36 -4.12
C PHE A 120 13.31 8.72 -4.25
N ASP A 121 14.37 9.47 -3.93
CA ASP A 121 15.73 8.96 -3.91
C ASP A 121 15.87 7.80 -2.92
N LYS A 122 15.31 7.95 -1.71
CA LYS A 122 15.31 6.88 -0.69
C LYS A 122 14.54 5.65 -1.14
N ALA A 123 13.42 5.83 -1.86
CA ALA A 123 12.64 4.74 -2.39
C ALA A 123 13.42 3.95 -3.47
N CYS A 124 14.11 4.65 -4.37
CA CYS A 124 15.00 4.05 -5.37
C CYS A 124 16.20 3.35 -4.72
N ASP A 125 16.81 3.96 -3.70
CA ASP A 125 17.93 3.35 -2.98
C ASP A 125 17.50 2.08 -2.22
N SER A 126 16.28 2.06 -1.66
CA SER A 126 15.72 0.86 -1.03
C SER A 126 15.50 -0.26 -2.04
N GLN A 127 14.96 0.05 -3.23
CA GLN A 127 14.86 -0.90 -4.33
C GLN A 127 16.24 -1.43 -4.73
N PHE A 128 17.22 -0.54 -4.89
CA PHE A 128 18.57 -0.91 -5.28
C PHE A 128 19.20 -1.89 -4.29
N GLN A 129 19.08 -1.64 -2.98
CA GLN A 129 19.55 -2.57 -1.95
C GLN A 129 18.86 -3.93 -2.04
N GLY A 130 17.54 -3.96 -2.26
CA GLY A 130 16.79 -5.20 -2.49
C GLY A 130 17.25 -5.93 -3.75
N CYS A 131 17.49 -5.21 -4.84
CA CYS A 131 18.03 -5.76 -6.08
C CYS A 131 19.42 -6.36 -5.87
N GLN A 132 20.31 -5.65 -5.17
CA GLN A 132 21.64 -6.14 -4.82
C GLN A 132 21.58 -7.41 -3.97
N ALA A 133 20.65 -7.51 -3.02
CA ALA A 133 20.46 -8.72 -2.23
C ALA A 133 20.09 -9.93 -3.10
N VAL A 134 19.23 -9.73 -4.12
CA VAL A 134 18.87 -10.77 -5.09
C VAL A 134 20.04 -11.12 -6.02
N ALA A 135 20.73 -10.11 -6.57
CA ALA A 135 21.89 -10.30 -7.46
C ALA A 135 23.05 -11.04 -6.77
N ASN A 136 23.26 -10.77 -5.47
CA ASN A 136 24.28 -11.43 -4.66
C ASN A 136 23.79 -12.74 -4.00
N GLY A 137 22.52 -13.11 -4.23
CA GLY A 137 21.94 -14.34 -3.74
C GLY A 137 22.57 -15.61 -4.35
N PRO A 138 22.15 -16.81 -3.91
CA PRO A 138 22.72 -18.06 -4.40
C PRO A 138 22.49 -18.28 -5.90
N ASP A 139 21.35 -17.83 -6.42
CA ASP A 139 20.93 -18.08 -7.81
C ASP A 139 21.51 -17.06 -8.81
N LYS A 140 22.01 -15.91 -8.32
CA LYS A 140 22.61 -14.81 -9.10
C LYS A 140 21.95 -14.58 -10.47
N PRO A 141 20.62 -14.32 -10.51
CA PRO A 141 19.86 -14.27 -11.76
C PRO A 141 20.25 -13.11 -12.70
N PHE A 142 20.94 -12.10 -12.17
CA PHE A 142 21.45 -10.92 -12.88
C PHE A 142 22.61 -10.31 -12.08
N SER A 143 23.28 -9.30 -12.64
CA SER A 143 24.44 -8.66 -12.03
C SER A 143 24.05 -7.45 -11.16
N VAL A 144 24.94 -7.08 -10.24
CA VAL A 144 24.78 -5.82 -9.48
C VAL A 144 24.79 -4.59 -10.40
N SER A 145 25.51 -4.66 -11.52
CA SER A 145 25.50 -3.58 -12.52
C SER A 145 24.13 -3.35 -13.15
N ASP A 146 23.29 -4.39 -13.26
CA ASP A 146 21.92 -4.25 -13.74
C ASP A 146 21.06 -3.49 -12.71
N CYS A 147 21.33 -3.70 -11.41
CA CYS A 147 20.72 -2.93 -10.33
C CYS A 147 21.13 -1.45 -10.40
N ASP A 148 22.40 -1.14 -10.69
CA ASP A 148 22.88 0.24 -10.83
C ASP A 148 22.19 0.97 -11.99
N ALA A 149 22.04 0.29 -13.12
CA ALA A 149 21.31 0.80 -14.28
C ALA A 149 19.84 1.09 -13.92
N GLN A 150 19.19 0.17 -13.20
CA GLN A 150 17.81 0.38 -12.74
C GLN A 150 17.71 1.54 -11.74
N ASN A 151 18.62 1.67 -10.78
CA ASN A 151 18.62 2.77 -9.81
C ASN A 151 18.72 4.14 -10.50
N THR A 152 19.57 4.23 -11.52
CA THR A 152 19.72 5.46 -12.33
C THR A 152 18.40 5.80 -13.03
N GLN A 153 17.78 4.82 -13.70
CA GLN A 153 16.48 5.01 -14.35
C GLN A 153 15.37 5.37 -13.35
N CYS A 154 15.39 4.78 -12.15
CA CYS A 154 14.48 5.09 -11.07
C CYS A 154 14.60 6.58 -10.72
N LYS A 155 15.79 7.04 -10.32
CA LYS A 155 16.00 8.44 -9.91
C LYS A 155 15.68 9.45 -11.02
N GLU A 156 15.99 9.14 -12.27
CA GLU A 156 15.61 9.99 -13.42
C GLU A 156 14.09 10.11 -13.62
N SER A 157 13.32 9.12 -13.17
CA SER A 157 11.86 9.14 -13.30
C SER A 157 11.17 10.11 -12.33
N ALA A 158 11.85 10.57 -11.27
CA ALA A 158 11.34 11.60 -10.36
C ALA A 158 10.95 12.90 -11.09
N GLY A 159 11.69 13.26 -12.15
CA GLY A 159 11.39 14.41 -13.00
C GLY A 159 10.10 14.25 -13.82
N LYS A 160 9.63 13.02 -14.01
CA LYS A 160 8.44 12.67 -14.82
C LYS A 160 7.18 12.50 -13.98
N ALA A 161 7.29 12.52 -12.65
CA ALA A 161 6.14 12.42 -11.76
C ALA A 161 5.23 13.65 -11.91
N THR A 162 3.95 13.41 -12.23
CA THR A 162 2.92 14.46 -12.38
C THR A 162 2.38 14.95 -11.04
N GLN A 163 2.47 14.11 -10.00
CA GLN A 163 2.10 14.43 -8.64
C GLN A 163 3.32 14.26 -7.75
N LYS A 164 3.64 15.30 -6.98
CA LYS A 164 4.77 15.33 -6.04
C LYS A 164 4.38 15.73 -4.63
N LYS A 165 3.10 16.01 -4.39
CA LYS A 165 2.54 16.40 -3.09
C LYS A 165 1.25 15.62 -2.86
N PHE A 166 0.93 15.36 -1.60
CA PHE A 166 -0.36 14.82 -1.21
C PHE A 166 -1.41 15.92 -1.16
N VAL A 167 -2.69 15.57 -1.40
CA VAL A 167 -3.81 16.52 -1.35
C VAL A 167 -3.87 17.24 0.01
N GLN A 168 -3.55 16.54 1.09
CA GLN A 168 -3.50 17.09 2.45
C GLN A 168 -2.48 18.24 2.59
N GLN A 169 -1.35 18.17 1.89
CA GLN A 169 -0.38 19.27 1.86
C GLN A 169 -0.87 20.45 1.02
N VAL A 170 -1.54 20.17 -0.10
CA VAL A 170 -2.11 21.22 -0.96
C VAL A 170 -3.18 22.02 -0.21
N GLU A 171 -4.05 21.35 0.55
CA GLU A 171 -5.06 22.01 1.38
C GLU A 171 -4.45 22.83 2.53
N SER A 172 -3.37 22.36 3.15
CA SER A 172 -2.67 23.10 4.21
C SER A 172 -1.95 24.33 3.67
N ASP A 173 -1.28 24.22 2.53
CA ASP A 173 -0.62 25.35 1.84
C ASP A 173 -1.65 26.41 1.45
N ASN A 174 -2.84 25.99 1.00
CA ASN A 174 -3.91 26.92 0.59
C ASN A 174 -4.64 27.57 1.78
N LYS A 175 -4.55 26.99 2.99
CA LYS A 175 -5.17 27.55 4.21
C LYS A 175 -4.42 28.77 4.76
N THR A 176 -3.13 28.91 4.43
CA THR A 176 -2.32 30.10 4.78
C THR A 176 -2.51 31.27 3.82
N ASP A 177 -3.09 31.04 2.64
CA ASP A 177 -3.32 32.05 1.59
C ASP A 177 -4.81 32.39 1.48
N ASN A 178 -5.41 32.90 2.57
CA ASN A 178 -6.78 33.45 2.54
C ASN A 178 -6.84 34.81 1.82
N GLU A 179 -6.33 34.87 0.59
CA GLU A 179 -6.59 35.97 -0.35
C GLU A 179 -6.80 35.48 -1.80
N ASN A 180 -6.74 34.17 -2.10
CA ASN A 180 -6.87 33.71 -3.50
C ASN A 180 -7.69 32.42 -3.70
N PHE A 181 -8.89 32.35 -3.13
CA PHE A 181 -9.89 31.31 -3.41
C PHE A 181 -10.89 31.70 -4.54
N ASP A 182 -10.54 32.63 -5.43
CA ASP A 182 -11.39 32.98 -6.59
C ASP A 182 -11.23 32.02 -7.80
N PHE A 183 -10.31 31.04 -7.75
CA PHE A 183 -9.95 30.29 -8.96
C PHE A 183 -10.92 29.15 -9.36
N PHE A 184 -11.89 28.75 -8.52
CA PHE A 184 -12.74 27.58 -8.83
C PHE A 184 -14.25 27.80 -8.87
N CYS A 185 -14.75 29.04 -8.83
CA CYS A 185 -16.18 29.32 -8.96
C CYS A 185 -16.52 30.48 -9.93
N GLU A 186 -15.80 30.66 -11.03
CA GLU A 186 -16.25 31.57 -12.11
C GLU A 186 -16.43 30.83 -13.44
N ALA A 187 -17.39 29.91 -13.45
CA ALA A 187 -17.99 29.38 -14.66
C ALA A 187 -19.49 29.22 -14.46
N GLY A 188 -20.20 30.36 -14.50
CA GLY A 188 -21.66 30.36 -14.61
C GLY A 188 -22.35 31.55 -13.96
N ASN A 189 -22.35 32.71 -14.63
CA ASN A 189 -23.54 33.56 -14.82
C ASN A 189 -23.18 34.87 -15.54
N GLY A 190 -23.79 35.10 -16.70
CA GLY A 190 -23.76 36.38 -17.42
C GLY A 190 -23.78 36.21 -18.93
#